data_AF-A0A433RKI4-F1
#
_entry.id   AF-A0A433RKI4-F1
#
_cell.length_a   1.000
_cell.length_b   1.000
_cell.length_c   1.000
_cell.angle_alpha   90.00
_cell.angle_beta   90.00
_cell.angle_gamma   90.00
#
_symmetry.space_group_name_H-M   'P 1'
#
loop_
_entity.id
_entity.type
_entity.pdbx_description
1 polymer ?
#
loop_
_entity_poly.entity_id
_entity_poly.type
_entity_poly.pdbx_seq_one_letter_code
_entity_poly.pdbx_strand_id
1 'polypeptide(L)'
;MASGRIDLLHSPIPENTIYLTFNGLGSNENGLRGIGSGKQVVLRRGSVRRQATVRFRENGESFTNDLEMNAKLASSLRLRANYRYLVDYDAKTNILSFVPSPISSATAKLQIDSKIGANRLQIGYELLSTLGIPESRSLSIVCQSPAASKSLQVSTPSNLFDRSFSLDSASLRALRLTPGSNVAISYNQNTKVLTLKPSTPRAAPKSP
;
A
#
# COMPACT_ATOMS: atom_id res chain seq x y z
N MET A 1 -11.68 2.00 20.06
CA MET A 1 -11.03 2.94 19.13
C MET A 1 -10.93 2.23 17.80
N ALA A 2 -11.20 2.93 16.70
CA ALA A 2 -11.12 2.33 15.37
C ALA A 2 -9.79 2.69 14.70
N SER A 3 -9.15 1.76 14.01
CA SER A 3 -7.86 2.02 13.37
C SER A 3 -7.66 1.22 12.09
N GLY A 4 -6.68 1.64 11.28
CA GLY A 4 -6.33 0.93 10.06
C GLY A 4 -5.20 1.58 9.30
N ARG A 5 -4.63 0.86 8.34
CA ARG A 5 -3.71 1.44 7.35
C ARG A 5 -4.50 1.84 6.12
N ILE A 6 -4.27 3.04 5.64
CA ILE A 6 -4.92 3.60 4.46
C ILE A 6 -3.89 4.19 3.50
N ASP A 7 -4.14 4.06 2.21
CA ASP A 7 -3.42 4.82 1.19
C ASP A 7 -4.17 6.12 0.88
N LEU A 8 -3.47 7.25 0.88
CA LEU A 8 -4.08 8.53 0.58
C LEU A 8 -3.97 8.87 -0.90
N LEU A 9 -5.09 9.18 -1.52
CA LEU A 9 -5.23 9.60 -2.91
C LEU A 9 -5.69 11.06 -2.99
N HIS A 10 -5.21 11.79 -3.99
CA HIS A 10 -5.76 13.10 -4.31
C HIS A 10 -6.86 12.95 -5.34
N SER A 11 -8.03 13.49 -5.03
CA SER A 11 -9.19 13.49 -5.93
C SER A 11 -9.79 14.89 -6.04
N PRO A 12 -10.41 15.25 -7.17
CA PRO A 12 -11.13 16.51 -7.34
C PRO A 12 -12.50 16.46 -6.65
N ILE A 13 -12.47 16.31 -5.32
CA ILE A 13 -13.64 16.26 -4.44
C ILE A 13 -13.77 17.58 -3.66
N PRO A 14 -14.93 17.87 -3.03
CA PRO A 14 -15.11 19.08 -2.22
C PRO A 14 -14.02 19.23 -1.15
N GLU A 15 -13.56 20.47 -0.92
CA GLU A 15 -12.38 20.74 -0.07
C GLU A 15 -12.52 20.22 1.36
N ASN A 16 -13.73 20.19 1.91
CA ASN A 16 -13.99 19.73 3.29
C ASN A 16 -14.62 18.34 3.34
N THR A 17 -14.35 17.50 2.34
CA THR A 17 -14.84 16.11 2.28
C THR A 17 -13.68 15.15 2.13
N ILE A 18 -13.76 14.01 2.81
CA ILE A 18 -12.93 12.84 2.54
C ILE A 18 -13.84 11.68 2.14
N TYR A 19 -13.38 10.86 1.20
CA TYR A 19 -14.01 9.58 0.92
C TYR A 19 -13.15 8.46 1.48
N LEU A 20 -13.77 7.56 2.25
CA LEU A 20 -13.18 6.30 2.66
C LEU A 20 -13.74 5.21 1.76
N THR A 21 -12.84 4.47 1.14
CA THR A 21 -13.14 3.24 0.43
C THR A 21 -12.53 2.11 1.23
N PHE A 22 -13.34 1.09 1.46
CA PHE A 22 -13.05 0.00 2.36
C PHE A 22 -12.84 -1.27 1.54
N ASN A 23 -11.79 -2.03 1.87
CA ASN A 23 -11.48 -3.30 1.23
C ASN A 23 -12.60 -4.32 1.46
N GLY A 24 -13.37 -4.63 0.41
CA GLY A 24 -14.41 -5.66 0.47
C GLY A 24 -13.90 -7.10 0.65
N LEU A 25 -12.59 -7.32 0.56
CA LEU A 25 -11.93 -8.63 0.50
C LEU A 25 -10.96 -8.90 1.68
N GLY A 26 -10.86 -8.03 2.70
CA GLY A 26 -9.85 -8.15 3.77
C GLY A 26 -10.26 -7.73 5.18
N SER A 27 -9.47 -8.12 6.18
CA SER A 27 -9.74 -7.95 7.63
C SER A 27 -9.14 -6.69 8.27
N ASN A 28 -8.61 -5.74 7.48
CA ASN A 28 -7.74 -4.66 7.98
C ASN A 28 -8.47 -3.36 8.37
N GLU A 29 -9.80 -3.38 8.46
CA GLU A 29 -10.61 -2.24 8.89
C GLU A 29 -11.06 -2.48 10.33
N ASN A 30 -10.19 -2.19 11.31
CA ASN A 30 -10.51 -2.37 12.72
C ASN A 30 -11.55 -1.33 13.18
N GLY A 31 -12.79 -1.43 12.68
CA GLY A 31 -13.92 -0.59 13.09
C GLY A 31 -14.01 0.78 12.42
N LEU A 32 -13.22 1.09 11.38
CA LEU A 32 -13.27 2.41 10.70
C LEU A 32 -14.65 2.71 10.09
N ARG A 33 -15.41 1.67 9.70
CA ARG A 33 -16.82 1.82 9.29
C ARG A 33 -17.71 2.42 10.38
N GLY A 34 -17.33 2.26 11.66
CA GLY A 34 -18.01 2.84 12.81
C GLY A 34 -17.94 4.37 12.90
N ILE A 35 -17.16 5.03 12.03
CA ILE A 35 -17.22 6.49 11.87
C ILE A 35 -18.60 6.90 11.32
N GLY A 36 -19.17 6.12 10.39
CA GLY A 36 -20.40 6.46 9.68
C GLY A 36 -20.21 7.49 8.55
N SER A 37 -20.90 7.27 7.43
CA SER A 37 -20.94 8.20 6.31
C SER A 37 -21.78 9.44 6.67
N GLY A 38 -21.35 10.61 6.20
CA GLY A 38 -21.94 11.91 6.51
C GLY A 38 -21.47 12.53 7.82
N LYS A 39 -20.67 11.84 8.62
CA LYS A 39 -20.20 12.34 9.92
C LYS A 39 -19.15 13.44 9.75
N GLN A 40 -19.28 14.51 10.52
CA GLN A 40 -18.21 15.50 10.68
C GLN A 40 -17.16 15.00 11.66
N VAL A 41 -15.89 15.12 11.25
CA VAL A 41 -14.74 14.74 12.06
C VAL A 41 -13.67 15.84 12.02
N VAL A 42 -12.81 15.84 13.03
CA VAL A 42 -11.58 16.61 13.02
C VAL A 42 -10.45 15.71 12.53
N LEU A 43 -9.94 16.01 11.34
CA LEU A 43 -8.72 15.41 10.83
C LEU A 43 -7.52 15.99 11.56
N ARG A 44 -6.60 15.14 12.02
CA ARG A 44 -5.43 15.56 12.79
C ARG A 44 -4.14 14.94 12.26
N ARG A 45 -3.12 15.77 12.02
CA ARG A 45 -1.73 15.31 11.79
C ARG A 45 -0.77 16.14 12.63
N GLY A 46 -0.16 15.51 13.63
CA GLY A 46 0.60 16.23 14.66
C GLY A 46 -0.26 17.28 15.37
N SER A 47 0.18 18.53 15.38
CA SER A 47 -0.58 19.66 15.94
C SER A 47 -1.64 20.24 14.99
N VAL A 48 -1.61 19.90 13.71
CA VAL A 48 -2.50 20.49 12.70
C VAL A 48 -3.86 19.79 12.70
N ARG A 49 -4.93 20.59 12.68
CA ARG A 49 -6.33 20.12 12.71
C ARG A 49 -7.18 20.77 11.63
N ARG A 50 -8.08 20.01 11.00
CA ARG A 50 -9.06 20.50 10.03
C ARG A 50 -10.38 19.76 10.19
N GLN A 51 -11.50 20.45 10.01
CA GLN A 51 -12.80 19.79 9.96
C GLN A 51 -13.04 19.23 8.56
N ALA A 52 -13.65 18.05 8.49
CA ALA A 52 -14.10 17.47 7.23
C ALA A 52 -15.32 16.58 7.47
N THR A 53 -16.10 16.40 6.41
CA THR A 53 -17.19 15.42 6.35
C THR A 53 -16.63 14.12 5.78
N VAL A 54 -16.85 13.01 6.49
CA VAL A 54 -16.53 11.67 6.02
C VAL A 54 -17.65 11.19 5.12
N ARG A 55 -17.32 10.65 3.96
CA ARG A 55 -18.23 9.93 3.07
C ARG A 55 -17.64 8.57 2.77
N PHE A 56 -18.48 7.58 2.53
CA PHE A 56 -18.03 6.25 2.11
C PHE A 56 -18.26 6.09 0.61
N ARG A 57 -17.31 5.49 -0.10
CA ARG A 57 -17.53 4.97 -1.45
C ARG A 57 -18.07 3.56 -1.32
N GLU A 58 -19.18 3.29 -1.98
CA GLU A 58 -19.69 1.93 -2.13
C GLU A 58 -19.05 1.28 -3.37
N ASN A 59 -18.85 -0.04 -3.32
CA ASN A 59 -18.43 -0.87 -4.47
C ASN A 59 -17.06 -0.55 -5.07
N GLY A 60 -16.10 -0.08 -4.26
CA GLY A 60 -14.70 -0.01 -4.70
C GLY A 60 -14.07 -1.41 -4.72
N GLU A 61 -13.69 -1.90 -5.90
CA GLU A 61 -12.80 -3.06 -6.03
C GLU A 61 -11.38 -2.64 -5.60
N SER A 62 -11.09 -2.72 -4.31
CA SER A 62 -9.78 -2.41 -3.77
C SER A 62 -9.29 -3.49 -2.82
N PHE A 63 -8.00 -3.83 -2.91
CA PHE A 63 -7.34 -4.76 -2.00
C PHE A 63 -6.80 -4.08 -0.74
N THR A 64 -6.92 -2.76 -0.65
CA THR A 64 -6.55 -1.97 0.53
C THR A 64 -7.58 -0.89 0.81
N ASN A 65 -7.62 -0.44 2.06
CA ASN A 65 -8.40 0.75 2.37
C ASN A 65 -7.70 1.97 1.76
N ASP A 66 -8.47 2.83 1.10
CA ASP A 66 -7.99 4.08 0.55
C ASP A 66 -8.83 5.25 1.07
N LEU A 67 -8.18 6.41 1.11
CA LEU A 67 -8.78 7.67 1.47
C LEU A 67 -8.54 8.67 0.35
N GLU A 68 -9.62 9.13 -0.27
CA GLU A 68 -9.57 10.24 -1.22
C GLU A 68 -9.72 11.56 -0.46
N MET A 69 -8.86 12.53 -0.79
CA MET A 69 -8.87 13.87 -0.22
C MET A 69 -8.60 14.92 -1.29
N ASN A 70 -9.21 16.09 -1.17
CA ASN A 70 -8.81 17.24 -1.97
C ASN A 70 -7.34 17.63 -1.67
N ALA A 71 -6.57 17.97 -2.70
CA ALA A 71 -5.15 18.32 -2.57
C ALA A 71 -4.88 19.50 -1.61
N LYS A 72 -5.79 20.48 -1.53
CA LYS A 72 -5.66 21.63 -0.63
C LYS A 72 -5.85 21.23 0.83
N LEU A 73 -6.84 20.38 1.13
CA LEU A 73 -7.06 19.83 2.47
C LEU A 73 -5.86 18.98 2.89
N ALA A 74 -5.39 18.10 2.01
CA ALA A 74 -4.21 17.26 2.24
C ALA A 74 -2.98 18.11 2.55
N SER A 75 -2.70 19.12 1.71
CA SER A 75 -1.59 20.07 1.90
C SER A 75 -1.71 20.82 3.22
N SER A 76 -2.92 21.24 3.61
CA SER A 76 -3.14 21.94 4.88
C SER A 76 -2.84 21.07 6.10
N LEU A 77 -3.04 19.75 6.00
CA LEU A 77 -2.66 18.73 6.99
C LEU A 77 -1.23 18.20 6.78
N ARG A 78 -0.51 18.72 5.77
CA ARG A 78 0.80 18.27 5.29
C ARG A 78 0.83 16.81 4.80
N LEU A 79 -0.33 16.21 4.54
CA LEU A 79 -0.48 14.86 4.00
C LEU A 79 -0.01 14.83 2.54
N ARG A 80 0.49 13.68 2.12
CA ARG A 80 1.02 13.43 0.76
C ARG A 80 0.16 12.39 0.07
N ALA A 81 -0.18 12.63 -1.20
CA ALA A 81 -0.75 11.61 -2.07
C ALA A 81 0.18 10.41 -2.24
N ASN A 82 -0.41 9.28 -2.60
CA ASN A 82 0.26 8.02 -2.90
C ASN A 82 1.17 7.57 -1.74
N TYR A 83 0.68 7.81 -0.52
CA TYR A 83 1.43 7.58 0.69
C TYR A 83 0.53 6.94 1.75
N ARG A 84 1.12 6.05 2.53
CA ARG A 84 0.40 5.23 3.50
C ARG A 84 0.45 5.85 4.88
N TYR A 85 -0.71 5.85 5.53
CA TYR A 85 -0.88 6.34 6.89
C TYR A 85 -1.51 5.26 7.76
N LEU A 86 -1.04 5.17 8.99
CA LEU A 86 -1.84 4.61 10.07
C LEU A 86 -2.85 5.66 10.47
N VAL A 87 -4.12 5.27 10.54
CA VAL A 87 -5.20 6.11 11.04
C VAL A 87 -5.80 5.56 12.31
N ASP A 88 -6.12 6.45 13.22
CA ASP A 88 -6.80 6.16 14.49
C ASP A 88 -7.96 7.13 14.68
N TYR A 89 -9.15 6.57 14.86
CA TYR A 89 -10.38 7.30 15.13
C TYR A 89 -10.82 7.13 16.59
N ASP A 90 -10.97 8.27 17.25
CA ASP A 90 -11.55 8.40 18.57
C ASP A 90 -13.00 8.91 18.46
N ALA A 91 -13.96 8.04 18.78
CA ALA A 91 -15.38 8.36 18.74
C ALA A 91 -15.81 9.36 19.81
N LYS A 92 -15.09 9.49 20.93
CA LYS A 92 -15.42 10.44 22.00
C LYS A 92 -15.12 11.88 21.58
N THR A 93 -13.99 12.08 20.90
CA THR A 93 -13.53 13.41 20.46
C THR A 93 -13.81 13.70 18.99
N ASN A 94 -14.31 12.72 18.24
CA ASN A 94 -14.51 12.78 16.78
C ASN A 94 -13.23 13.14 16.01
N ILE A 95 -12.07 12.70 16.50
CA ILE A 95 -10.77 12.96 15.88
C ILE A 95 -10.32 11.75 15.07
N LEU A 96 -10.03 11.96 13.78
CA LEU A 96 -9.33 11.00 12.92
C LEU A 96 -7.87 11.45 12.77
N SER A 97 -6.96 10.70 13.38
CA SER A 97 -5.53 11.02 13.42
C SER A 97 -4.76 10.30 12.34
N PHE A 98 -3.72 10.92 11.80
CA PHE A 98 -2.87 10.38 10.75
C PHE A 98 -1.41 10.32 11.21
N VAL A 99 -0.82 9.12 11.18
CA VAL A 99 0.60 8.88 11.45
C VAL A 99 1.24 8.25 10.20
N PRO A 100 2.35 8.81 9.65
CA PRO A 100 3.05 8.20 8.52
C PRO A 100 3.38 6.72 8.78
N SER A 101 3.06 5.84 7.84
CA SER A 101 3.38 4.42 7.91
C SER A 101 3.98 3.94 6.59
N PRO A 102 5.21 4.40 6.25
CA PRO A 102 5.78 4.25 4.92
C PRO A 102 6.33 2.87 4.59
N ILE A 103 6.47 2.01 5.60
CA ILE A 103 7.07 0.69 5.44
C ILE A 103 5.96 -0.36 5.49
N SER A 104 5.85 -1.14 4.43
CA SER A 104 4.95 -2.29 4.35
C SER A 104 5.76 -3.53 4.03
N SER A 105 5.33 -4.68 4.53
CA SER A 105 6.02 -5.94 4.31
C SER A 105 5.04 -7.04 3.94
N ALA A 106 5.52 -7.97 3.12
CA ALA A 106 4.77 -9.13 2.65
C ALA A 106 5.73 -10.30 2.43
N THR A 107 5.18 -11.47 2.11
CA THR A 107 5.97 -12.58 1.56
C THR A 107 5.40 -12.93 0.19
N ALA A 108 6.26 -13.18 -0.78
CA ALA A 108 5.84 -13.65 -2.09
C ALA A 108 6.78 -14.74 -2.60
N LYS A 109 6.27 -15.58 -3.50
CA LYS A 109 7.08 -16.55 -4.23
C LYS A 109 7.68 -15.85 -5.45
N LEU A 110 9.00 -15.82 -5.51
CA LEU A 110 9.72 -15.18 -6.60
C LEU A 110 9.69 -16.05 -7.86
N GLN A 111 9.30 -15.49 -8.98
CA GLN A 111 9.20 -16.19 -10.26
C GLN A 111 10.16 -15.57 -11.28
N ILE A 112 10.61 -16.37 -12.25
CA ILE A 112 11.17 -15.86 -13.50
C ILE A 112 10.01 -15.72 -14.47
N ASP A 113 9.93 -14.59 -15.16
CA ASP A 113 9.10 -14.46 -16.34
C ASP A 113 9.96 -13.93 -17.50
N SER A 114 9.97 -14.64 -18.62
CA SER A 114 10.70 -14.23 -19.83
C SER A 114 9.91 -13.24 -20.69
N LYS A 115 8.61 -13.09 -20.43
CA LYS A 115 7.72 -12.16 -21.15
C LYS A 115 7.77 -10.76 -20.59
N ILE A 116 8.20 -10.59 -19.33
CA ILE A 116 8.40 -9.26 -18.77
C ILE A 116 9.66 -8.68 -19.40
N GLY A 117 9.53 -7.54 -20.08
CA GLY A 117 10.65 -6.89 -20.76
C GLY A 117 11.85 -6.66 -19.83
N ALA A 118 13.04 -6.50 -20.41
CA ALA A 118 14.27 -6.33 -19.64
C ALA A 118 14.18 -5.19 -18.61
N ASN A 119 14.82 -5.37 -17.46
CA ASN A 119 14.88 -4.39 -16.37
C ASN A 119 13.52 -4.05 -15.75
N ARG A 120 12.61 -5.04 -15.73
CA ARG A 120 11.28 -4.91 -15.15
C ARG A 120 11.06 -5.87 -13.99
N LEU A 121 10.20 -5.43 -13.09
CA LEU A 121 9.62 -6.20 -12.01
C LEU A 121 8.11 -6.21 -12.21
N GLN A 122 7.53 -7.40 -12.39
CA GLN A 122 6.09 -7.55 -12.39
C GLN A 122 5.59 -7.84 -10.97
N ILE A 123 4.63 -7.05 -10.50
CA ILE A 123 3.97 -7.22 -9.20
C ILE A 123 2.47 -7.30 -9.46
N GLY A 124 1.85 -8.40 -9.04
CA GLY A 124 0.40 -8.56 -9.04
C GLY A 124 -0.29 -7.52 -8.16
N TYR A 125 -1.53 -7.18 -8.49
CA TYR A 125 -2.23 -6.03 -7.89
C TYR A 125 -2.41 -6.19 -6.36
N GLU A 126 -2.79 -7.38 -5.87
CA GLU A 126 -2.93 -7.63 -4.43
C GLU A 126 -1.61 -7.37 -3.67
N LEU A 127 -0.48 -7.82 -4.20
CA LEU A 127 0.83 -7.62 -3.57
C LEU A 127 1.27 -6.15 -3.65
N LEU A 128 1.01 -5.49 -4.78
CA LEU A 128 1.29 -4.07 -5.00
C LEU A 128 0.53 -3.21 -3.98
N SER A 129 -0.78 -3.45 -3.84
CA SER A 129 -1.63 -2.82 -2.81
C SER A 129 -1.15 -3.18 -1.41
N THR A 130 -0.85 -4.45 -1.11
CA THR A 130 -0.33 -4.85 0.22
C THR A 130 0.94 -4.08 0.59
N LEU A 131 1.85 -3.86 -0.36
CA LEU A 131 3.09 -3.11 -0.15
C LEU A 131 2.90 -1.58 -0.12
N GLY A 132 1.72 -1.07 -0.55
CA GLY A 132 1.48 0.36 -0.68
C GLY A 132 2.33 0.98 -1.79
N ILE A 133 2.63 0.20 -2.82
CA ILE A 133 3.32 0.70 -4.01
C ILE A 133 2.25 1.37 -4.88
N PRO A 134 2.37 2.66 -5.23
CA PRO A 134 1.36 3.32 -6.04
C PRO A 134 1.37 2.77 -7.47
N GLU A 135 0.19 2.61 -8.05
CA GLU A 135 0.06 2.24 -9.45
C GLU A 135 0.53 3.41 -10.34
N SER A 136 1.59 3.19 -11.11
CA SER A 136 2.07 4.16 -12.09
C SER A 136 2.82 3.45 -13.20
N ARG A 137 2.50 3.82 -14.45
CA ARG A 137 3.07 3.22 -15.68
C ARG A 137 4.59 3.36 -15.79
N SER A 138 5.19 4.27 -15.05
CA SER A 138 6.62 4.59 -15.11
C SER A 138 7.30 4.57 -13.73
N LEU A 139 6.72 3.86 -12.76
CA LEU A 139 7.33 3.77 -11.44
C LEU A 139 8.64 2.97 -11.51
N SER A 140 9.74 3.63 -11.18
CA SER A 140 11.03 2.98 -10.94
C SER A 140 11.29 2.85 -9.44
N ILE A 141 11.71 1.67 -9.01
CA ILE A 141 12.06 1.36 -7.62
C ILE A 141 13.44 0.70 -7.55
N VAL A 142 14.15 0.92 -6.45
CA VAL A 142 15.41 0.23 -6.18
C VAL A 142 15.10 -1.09 -5.49
N CYS A 143 15.34 -2.20 -6.17
CA CYS A 143 15.29 -3.52 -5.55
C CYS A 143 16.64 -3.82 -4.89
N GLN A 144 16.61 -4.22 -3.63
CA GLN A 144 17.80 -4.49 -2.83
C GLN A 144 17.71 -5.89 -2.22
N SER A 145 18.71 -6.73 -2.48
CA SER A 145 18.96 -7.97 -1.76
C SER A 145 20.10 -7.78 -0.76
N PRO A 146 20.42 -8.76 0.10
CA PRO A 146 21.59 -8.69 0.97
C PRO A 146 22.91 -8.52 0.21
N ALA A 147 22.96 -8.93 -1.06
CA ALA A 147 24.20 -9.00 -1.82
C ALA A 147 24.31 -7.97 -2.96
N ALA A 148 23.20 -7.36 -3.39
CA ALA A 148 23.19 -6.46 -4.53
C ALA A 148 21.97 -5.52 -4.52
N SER A 149 22.03 -4.48 -5.36
CA SER A 149 20.91 -3.57 -5.61
C SER A 149 20.77 -3.29 -7.10
N LYS A 150 19.53 -3.14 -7.58
CA LYS A 150 19.23 -2.82 -8.98
C LYS A 150 17.97 -1.98 -9.09
N SER A 151 17.99 -0.95 -9.93
CA SER A 151 16.82 -0.12 -10.23
C SER A 151 15.96 -0.77 -11.32
N LEU A 152 14.68 -1.01 -11.03
CA LEU A 152 13.75 -1.73 -11.91
C LEU A 152 12.47 -0.93 -12.12
N GLN A 153 11.91 -1.02 -13.33
CA GLN A 153 10.57 -0.49 -13.62
C GLN A 153 9.51 -1.48 -13.14
N VAL A 154 8.53 -0.99 -12.39
CA VAL A 154 7.39 -1.76 -11.94
C VAL A 154 6.37 -1.87 -13.07
N SER A 155 5.86 -3.07 -13.31
CA SER A 155 4.71 -3.32 -14.16
C SER A 155 3.66 -4.12 -13.39
N THR A 156 2.40 -3.72 -13.51
CA THR A 156 1.26 -4.43 -12.93
C THR A 156 0.52 -5.15 -14.06
N PRO A 157 0.21 -6.44 -13.94
CA PRO A 157 -0.61 -7.16 -14.92
C PRO A 157 -2.05 -6.61 -14.89
N SER A 158 -2.80 -6.79 -15.99
CA SER A 158 -4.19 -6.31 -16.09
C SER A 158 -5.17 -7.12 -15.23
N ASN A 159 -4.79 -8.31 -14.77
CA ASN A 159 -5.62 -9.13 -13.90
C ASN A 159 -5.49 -8.66 -12.44
N LEU A 160 -6.59 -8.16 -11.87
CA LEU A 160 -6.67 -7.67 -10.49
C LEU A 160 -6.37 -8.77 -9.45
N PHE A 161 -6.63 -10.04 -9.76
CA PHE A 161 -6.39 -11.16 -8.84
C PHE A 161 -5.00 -11.78 -9.00
N ASP A 162 -4.14 -11.18 -9.82
CA ASP A 162 -2.78 -11.65 -9.98
C ASP A 162 -1.98 -11.41 -8.68
N ARG A 163 -1.32 -12.47 -8.21
CA ARG A 163 -0.46 -12.48 -7.01
C ARG A 163 1.02 -12.68 -7.34
N SER A 164 1.38 -12.57 -8.62
CA SER A 164 2.72 -12.84 -9.11
C SER A 164 3.72 -11.82 -8.57
N PHE A 165 4.95 -12.30 -8.43
CA PHE A 165 6.11 -11.50 -8.11
C PHE A 165 7.26 -12.00 -8.98
N SER A 166 7.43 -11.37 -10.15
CA SER A 166 8.27 -11.89 -11.22
C SER A 166 9.33 -10.90 -11.63
N LEU A 167 10.52 -11.42 -11.88
CA LEU A 167 11.67 -10.67 -12.37
C LEU A 167 12.18 -11.30 -13.67
N ASP A 168 12.81 -10.48 -14.52
CA ASP A 168 13.54 -11.00 -15.68
C ASP A 168 14.79 -11.76 -15.22
N SER A 169 15.25 -12.71 -16.04
CA SER A 169 16.36 -13.60 -15.69
C SER A 169 17.69 -12.86 -15.46
N ALA A 170 17.91 -11.71 -16.10
CA ALA A 170 19.11 -10.92 -15.88
C ALA A 170 19.05 -10.16 -14.55
N SER A 171 17.87 -9.64 -14.19
CA SER A 171 17.64 -8.96 -12.90
C SER A 171 17.74 -9.91 -11.72
N LEU A 172 17.22 -11.14 -11.84
CA LEU A 172 17.38 -12.17 -10.80
C LEU A 172 18.84 -12.51 -10.52
N ARG A 173 19.62 -12.73 -11.59
CA ARG A 173 21.06 -12.99 -11.48
C ARG A 173 21.79 -11.80 -10.87
N ALA A 174 21.49 -10.58 -11.31
CA ALA A 174 22.09 -9.36 -10.78
C ALA A 174 21.81 -9.16 -9.29
N LEU A 175 20.59 -9.49 -8.84
CA LEU A 175 20.19 -9.41 -7.43
C LEU A 175 20.62 -10.64 -6.61
N ARG A 176 21.22 -11.66 -7.25
CA ARG A 176 21.64 -12.93 -6.63
C ARG A 176 20.49 -13.62 -5.89
N LEU A 177 19.32 -13.65 -6.52
CA LEU A 177 18.11 -14.28 -5.98
C LEU A 177 17.84 -15.61 -6.70
N THR A 178 17.28 -16.57 -5.96
CA THR A 178 16.95 -17.89 -6.49
C THR A 178 15.49 -17.93 -6.95
N PRO A 179 15.22 -18.28 -8.22
CA PRO A 179 13.86 -18.49 -8.72
C PRO A 179 13.09 -19.54 -7.89
N GLY A 180 11.79 -19.33 -7.73
CA GLY A 180 10.90 -20.23 -6.99
C GLY A 180 10.99 -20.13 -5.47
N SER A 181 11.95 -19.38 -4.93
CA SER A 181 12.09 -19.17 -3.49
C SER A 181 11.02 -18.24 -2.94
N ASN A 182 10.63 -18.46 -1.68
CA ASN A 182 9.86 -17.47 -0.95
C ASN A 182 10.80 -16.35 -0.48
N VAL A 183 10.37 -15.11 -0.68
CA VAL A 183 11.11 -13.93 -0.27
C VAL A 183 10.25 -13.09 0.66
N ALA A 184 10.84 -12.68 1.78
CA ALA A 184 10.31 -11.59 2.59
C ALA A 184 10.59 -10.28 1.85
N ILE A 185 9.54 -9.53 1.59
CA ILE A 185 9.57 -8.29 0.85
C ILE A 185 9.22 -7.15 1.81
N SER A 186 9.97 -6.06 1.75
CA SER A 186 9.63 -4.84 2.46
C SER A 186 9.82 -3.63 1.55
N TYR A 187 8.77 -2.84 1.38
CA TYR A 187 8.81 -1.62 0.58
C TYR A 187 8.81 -0.40 1.49
N ASN A 188 9.68 0.57 1.21
CA ASN A 188 9.72 1.87 1.88
C ASN A 188 9.32 2.98 0.91
N GLN A 189 8.13 3.56 1.12
CA GLN A 189 7.58 4.64 0.28
C GLN A 189 8.43 5.92 0.28
N ASN A 190 9.25 6.17 1.30
CA ASN A 190 10.13 7.35 1.33
C ASN A 190 11.29 7.21 0.37
N THR A 191 11.94 6.06 0.38
CA THR A 191 13.17 5.82 -0.38
C THR A 191 12.91 5.11 -1.71
N LYS A 192 11.68 4.64 -1.93
CA LYS A 192 11.29 3.76 -3.04
C LYS A 192 12.19 2.53 -3.16
N VAL A 193 12.64 2.01 -2.00
CA VAL A 193 13.46 0.80 -1.91
C VAL A 193 12.57 -0.39 -1.59
N LEU A 194 12.68 -1.43 -2.41
CA LEU A 194 12.09 -2.75 -2.20
C LEU A 194 13.18 -3.70 -1.71
N THR A 195 13.20 -3.99 -0.43
CA THR A 195 14.12 -4.95 0.18
C THR A 195 13.59 -6.36 -0.01
N LEU A 196 14.44 -7.26 -0.51
CA LEU A 196 14.16 -8.66 -0.81
C LEU A 196 15.10 -9.51 0.03
N LYS A 197 14.55 -10.29 0.96
CA LYS A 197 15.32 -11.23 1.79
C LYS A 197 14.81 -12.63 1.56
N PRO A 198 15.67 -13.66 1.42
CA PRO A 198 15.22 -15.04 1.46
C PRO A 198 14.39 -15.27 2.73
N SER A 199 13.16 -15.78 2.58
CA SER A 199 12.38 -16.22 3.74
C SER A 199 12.46 -17.73 3.84
N THR A 200 12.83 -18.22 5.02
CA THR A 200 12.69 -19.64 5.34
C THR A 200 11.19 -19.95 5.30
N PRO A 201 10.75 -20.99 4.58
CA PRO A 201 9.35 -21.39 4.62
C PRO A 201 8.98 -21.65 6.08
N ARG A 202 8.04 -20.86 6.62
CA ARG A 202 7.47 -21.15 7.93
C ARG A 202 6.77 -22.50 7.79
N ALA A 203 7.25 -23.51 8.52
CA ALA A 203 6.63 -24.83 8.53
C ALA A 203 5.13 -24.64 8.79
N ALA A 204 4.30 -25.24 7.93
CA ALA A 204 2.86 -25.24 8.14
C ALA A 204 2.58 -25.82 9.54
N PRO A 205 1.68 -25.21 10.34
CA PRO A 205 1.27 -25.83 11.59
C PRO A 205 0.75 -27.23 11.23
N LYS A 206 1.31 -28.26 11.86
CA LYS A 206 0.77 -29.61 11.77
C LYS A 206 -0.68 -29.53 12.25
N SER A 207 -1.62 -29.82 11.37
CA SER A 207 -3.02 -30.02 11.76
C SER A 207 -3.05 -31.12 12.83
N PRO A 208 -3.79 -30.93 13.94
CA PRO A 208 -3.94 -31.95 14.97
C PRO A 208 -4.60 -33.22 14.43
#